data_AF-S9QZB5-F1
#
_entry.id   AF-S9QZB5-F1
#
_cell.length_a   1.000
_cell.length_b   1.000
_cell.length_c   1.000
_cell.angle_alpha   90.00
_cell.angle_beta   90.00
_cell.angle_gamma   90.00
#
_symmetry.space_group_name_H-M   'P 1'
#
loop_
_entity.id
_entity.type
_entity.pdbx_description
1 polymer ?
#
loop_
_entity_poly.entity_id
_entity_poly.type
_entity_poly.pdbx_seq_one_letter_code
_entity_poly.pdbx_strand_id
1 'polypeptide(L)'
;MRRFPVRSLLLMTLALVAFARLYYVTHTVPEGGGVPVPPRGIPSTPSLKAPICPTLEKSLEGVLKAPEDPTALAAARRELDACPTPPIRACELGPALDARFPLTAGMAPARELLDVLCQRCPSGANPCEQAVVRAVRASSRGATPPPALPLWHLEHAGPGTREACAEVVRALLAPAALDEEPLTQERRSWLEQLTPVCAREGQVSSPLLRAVVVQGDVPALASLVQTAMPTTTTAVLKPDRIVGPEGAERAFDGQESTSVTLPVAEQAPGWRKDGALSAVFEPPVQALTALRVRARGPGVLRAVVRVEEEVGLNDPDTRTNFVRPRVCQFQGTGQWESCALPAALLNVEALSVFPTKSPLSLIDVEIRVTR
;
A
#
# COMPACT_ATOMS: atom_id res chain seq x y z
N MET A 1 -0.30 -59.47 23.22
CA MET A 1 -0.90 -58.24 23.78
C MET A 1 -0.46 -57.04 22.94
N ARG A 2 -1.33 -56.53 22.05
CA ARG A 2 -1.02 -55.39 21.16
C ARG A 2 -1.09 -54.09 21.98
N ARG A 3 0.01 -53.35 22.05
CA ARG A 3 0.10 -52.05 22.74
C ARG A 3 -0.69 -51.02 21.92
N PHE A 4 -1.78 -50.51 22.47
CA PHE A 4 -2.52 -49.39 21.88
C PHE A 4 -1.63 -48.14 21.84
N PRO A 5 -1.60 -47.40 20.72
CA PRO A 5 -0.75 -46.21 20.58
C PRO A 5 -1.44 -45.00 21.24
N VAL A 6 -1.52 -45.03 22.57
CA VAL A 6 -2.10 -43.95 23.41
C VAL A 6 -1.47 -42.60 23.09
N ARG A 7 -0.19 -42.59 22.71
CA ARG A 7 0.57 -41.38 22.35
C ARG A 7 0.07 -40.72 21.07
N SER A 8 -0.31 -41.50 20.05
CA SER A 8 -0.87 -40.95 18.80
C SER A 8 -2.28 -40.42 19.00
N LEU A 9 -3.05 -41.08 19.88
CA LEU A 9 -4.41 -40.66 20.23
C LEU A 9 -4.40 -39.32 21.01
N LEU A 10 -3.44 -39.14 21.91
CA LEU A 10 -3.20 -37.88 22.64
C LEU A 10 -2.75 -36.73 21.73
N LEU A 11 -1.92 -37.02 20.73
CA LEU A 11 -1.47 -36.00 19.77
C LEU A 11 -2.61 -35.56 18.84
N MET A 12 -3.46 -36.49 18.39
CA MET A 12 -4.62 -36.14 17.57
C MET A 12 -5.66 -35.32 18.35
N THR A 13 -5.90 -35.64 19.63
CA THR A 13 -6.82 -34.83 20.46
C THR A 13 -6.27 -33.44 20.74
N LEU A 14 -4.97 -33.29 20.98
CA LEU A 14 -4.33 -31.97 21.10
C LEU A 14 -4.45 -31.14 19.82
N ALA A 15 -4.23 -31.75 18.66
CA ALA A 15 -4.39 -31.08 17.37
C ALA A 15 -5.86 -30.64 17.12
N LEU A 16 -6.83 -31.47 17.49
CA LEU A 16 -8.26 -31.15 17.38
C LEU A 16 -8.67 -30.00 18.30
N VAL A 17 -8.16 -29.97 19.54
CA VAL A 17 -8.42 -28.86 20.48
C VAL A 17 -7.81 -27.56 19.98
N ALA A 18 -6.59 -27.60 19.44
CA ALA A 18 -5.95 -26.42 18.84
C ALA A 18 -6.74 -25.89 17.64
N PHE A 19 -7.20 -26.79 16.76
CA PHE A 19 -8.01 -26.43 15.59
C PHE A 19 -9.37 -25.85 16.00
N ALA A 20 -10.05 -26.46 16.99
CA ALA A 20 -11.32 -25.95 17.51
C ALA A 20 -11.18 -24.56 18.13
N ARG A 21 -10.07 -24.31 18.85
CA ARG A 21 -9.77 -22.97 19.38
C ARG A 21 -9.54 -21.95 18.26
N LEU A 22 -8.76 -22.30 17.24
CA LEU A 22 -8.49 -21.43 16.12
C LEU A 22 -9.77 -21.11 15.34
N TYR A 23 -10.63 -22.12 15.14
CA TYR A 23 -11.93 -21.95 14.50
C TYR A 23 -12.84 -21.01 15.30
N TYR A 24 -12.91 -21.16 16.62
CA TYR A 24 -13.73 -20.29 17.48
C TYR A 24 -13.21 -18.84 17.45
N VAL A 25 -11.89 -18.62 17.49
CA VAL A 25 -11.32 -17.26 17.43
C VAL A 25 -11.55 -16.59 16.08
N THR A 26 -11.57 -17.36 14.98
CA THR A 26 -11.71 -16.82 13.62
C THR A 26 -13.16 -16.70 13.15
N HIS A 27 -14.11 -17.39 13.78
CA HIS A 27 -15.50 -17.49 13.31
C HIS A 27 -16.57 -17.10 14.34
N THR A 28 -16.20 -16.58 15.52
CA THR A 28 -17.17 -15.89 16.37
C THR A 28 -17.57 -14.56 15.73
N VAL A 29 -18.81 -14.52 15.24
CA VAL A 29 -19.55 -13.27 15.01
C VAL A 29 -19.74 -12.59 16.37
N PRO A 30 -19.40 -11.30 16.55
CA PRO A 30 -19.63 -10.63 17.81
C PRO A 30 -21.15 -10.48 18.05
N GLU A 31 -21.66 -11.18 19.06
CA GLU A 31 -22.97 -10.89 19.62
C GLU A 31 -22.90 -9.59 20.46
N GLY A 32 -23.83 -8.67 20.20
CA GLY A 32 -24.32 -7.75 21.23
C GLY A 32 -23.69 -6.35 21.28
N GLY A 33 -23.79 -5.57 20.21
CA GLY A 33 -23.81 -4.10 20.29
C GLY A 33 -25.26 -3.60 20.31
N GLY A 34 -25.67 -2.90 21.36
CA GLY A 34 -27.04 -2.44 21.58
C GLY A 34 -27.62 -1.65 20.40
N VAL A 35 -28.86 -1.99 20.02
CA VAL A 35 -29.66 -1.32 19.00
C VAL A 35 -29.89 0.15 19.40
N PRO A 36 -29.51 1.14 18.58
CA PRO A 36 -29.97 2.51 18.78
C PRO A 36 -31.46 2.58 18.43
N VAL A 37 -32.28 3.02 19.38
CA VAL A 37 -33.70 3.32 19.14
C VAL A 37 -33.78 4.44 18.10
N PRO A 38 -34.45 4.24 16.94
CA PRO A 38 -34.60 5.31 15.96
C PRO A 38 -35.55 6.39 16.48
N PRO A 39 -35.25 7.69 16.27
CA PRO A 39 -36.20 8.75 16.58
C PRO A 39 -37.46 8.58 15.74
N ARG A 40 -38.62 8.80 16.37
CA ARG A 40 -39.95 8.74 15.75
C ARG A 40 -39.98 9.51 14.42
N GLY A 41 -40.48 8.83 13.39
CA GLY A 41 -40.48 9.29 12.01
C GLY A 41 -41.23 10.60 11.79
N ILE A 42 -40.54 11.51 11.09
CA ILE A 42 -41.17 12.50 10.22
C ILE A 42 -41.70 11.72 9.00
N PRO A 43 -42.92 11.95 8.52
CA PRO A 43 -43.45 11.21 7.37
C PRO A 43 -42.55 11.43 6.16
N SER A 44 -41.84 10.37 5.76
CA SER A 44 -41.02 10.35 4.56
C SER A 44 -41.91 10.63 3.36
N THR A 45 -41.66 11.75 2.69
CA THR A 45 -42.11 11.97 1.31
C THR A 45 -41.72 10.76 0.47
N PRO A 46 -42.60 10.27 -0.42
CA PRO A 46 -42.32 9.07 -1.20
C PRO A 46 -41.05 9.28 -2.02
N SER A 47 -39.98 8.60 -1.62
CA SER A 47 -38.78 8.50 -2.43
C SER A 47 -39.17 7.81 -3.73
N LEU A 48 -39.05 8.54 -4.85
CA LEU A 48 -39.19 8.01 -6.20
C LEU A 48 -38.29 6.77 -6.29
N LYS A 49 -38.92 5.59 -6.34
CA LYS A 49 -38.24 4.31 -6.49
C LYS A 49 -37.24 4.43 -7.64
N ALA A 50 -35.96 4.15 -7.35
CA ALA A 50 -34.95 4.03 -8.39
C ALA A 50 -35.49 3.11 -9.50
N PRO A 51 -35.33 3.46 -10.79
CA PRO A 51 -35.80 2.62 -11.88
C PRO A 51 -35.15 1.24 -11.73
N ILE A 52 -35.97 0.23 -11.46
CA ILE A 52 -35.52 -1.16 -11.47
C ILE A 52 -35.21 -1.45 -12.94
N CYS A 53 -34.00 -1.97 -13.23
CA CYS A 53 -33.59 -2.36 -14.57
C CYS A 53 -33.70 -3.89 -14.73
N PRO A 54 -34.91 -4.49 -14.74
CA PRO A 54 -35.08 -5.93 -14.63
C PRO A 54 -34.57 -6.69 -15.86
N THR A 55 -34.46 -6.01 -17.00
CA THR A 55 -34.11 -6.58 -18.30
C THR A 55 -32.63 -6.49 -18.63
N LEU A 56 -31.85 -5.68 -17.91
CA LEU A 56 -30.43 -5.45 -18.20
C LEU A 56 -29.61 -6.74 -18.07
N GLU A 57 -29.78 -7.49 -16.97
CA GLU A 57 -29.11 -8.78 -16.74
C GLU A 57 -29.33 -9.74 -17.93
N LYS A 58 -30.60 -9.93 -18.32
CA LYS A 58 -30.99 -10.80 -19.43
C LYS A 58 -30.40 -10.35 -20.77
N SER A 59 -30.34 -9.05 -21.02
CA SER A 59 -29.77 -8.49 -22.25
C SER A 59 -28.25 -8.69 -22.32
N LEU A 60 -27.54 -8.52 -21.20
CA LEU A 60 -26.11 -8.81 -21.12
C LEU A 60 -25.81 -10.31 -21.27
N GLU A 61 -26.64 -11.19 -20.69
CA GLU A 61 -26.54 -12.63 -20.95
C GLU A 61 -26.77 -12.98 -22.43
N GLY A 62 -27.66 -12.26 -23.11
CA GLY A 62 -27.88 -12.40 -24.54
C GLY A 62 -26.61 -12.13 -25.34
N VAL A 63 -25.89 -11.05 -25.00
CA VAL A 63 -24.58 -10.71 -25.60
C VAL A 63 -23.54 -11.80 -25.29
N LEU A 64 -23.50 -12.32 -24.07
CA LEU A 64 -22.57 -13.39 -23.70
C LEU A 64 -22.80 -14.69 -24.48
N LYS A 65 -24.07 -14.97 -24.86
CA LYS A 65 -24.46 -16.14 -25.66
C LYS A 65 -24.19 -15.94 -27.15
N ALA A 66 -24.37 -14.72 -27.67
CA ALA A 66 -24.22 -14.38 -29.08
C ALA A 66 -23.40 -13.08 -29.25
N PRO A 67 -22.07 -13.13 -29.02
CA PRO A 67 -21.23 -11.93 -28.99
C PRO A 67 -21.08 -11.23 -30.36
N GLU A 68 -21.33 -11.95 -31.45
CA GLU A 68 -21.28 -11.43 -32.82
C GLU A 68 -22.64 -10.92 -33.32
N ASP A 69 -23.73 -11.08 -32.55
CA ASP A 69 -25.05 -10.59 -32.95
C ASP A 69 -25.19 -9.08 -32.68
N PRO A 70 -25.24 -8.22 -33.72
CA PRO A 70 -25.36 -6.78 -33.55
C PRO A 70 -26.69 -6.38 -32.89
N THR A 71 -27.73 -7.20 -33.00
CA THR A 71 -29.04 -6.94 -32.40
C THR A 71 -28.98 -7.12 -30.89
N ALA A 72 -28.30 -8.16 -30.41
CA ALA A 72 -28.06 -8.41 -29.00
C ALA A 72 -27.23 -7.28 -28.38
N LEU A 73 -26.16 -6.84 -29.05
CA LEU A 73 -25.32 -5.72 -28.60
C LEU A 73 -26.11 -4.40 -28.53
N ALA A 74 -26.88 -4.07 -29.56
CA ALA A 74 -27.70 -2.86 -29.58
C ALA A 74 -28.82 -2.89 -28.52
N ALA A 75 -29.40 -4.06 -28.24
CA ALA A 75 -30.38 -4.23 -27.16
C ALA A 75 -29.72 -4.00 -25.79
N ALA A 76 -28.59 -4.67 -25.51
CA ALA A 76 -27.86 -4.48 -24.27
C ALA A 76 -27.42 -3.03 -24.06
N ARG A 77 -26.96 -2.34 -25.12
CA ARG A 77 -26.59 -0.93 -25.03
C ARG A 77 -27.76 -0.04 -24.64
N ARG A 78 -28.92 -0.21 -25.28
CA ARG A 78 -30.13 0.56 -24.94
C ARG A 78 -30.58 0.35 -23.50
N GLU A 79 -30.58 -0.90 -23.04
CA GLU A 79 -30.94 -1.23 -21.65
C GLU A 79 -29.94 -0.63 -20.67
N LEU A 80 -28.65 -0.69 -20.99
CA LEU A 80 -27.61 -0.14 -20.14
C LEU A 80 -27.71 1.40 -20.10
N ASP A 81 -27.90 2.06 -21.24
CA ASP A 81 -28.07 3.52 -21.31
C ASP A 81 -29.28 4.00 -20.50
N ALA A 82 -30.40 3.26 -20.56
CA ALA A 82 -31.61 3.53 -19.78
C ALA A 82 -31.46 3.23 -18.27
N CYS A 83 -30.40 2.53 -17.86
CA CYS A 83 -30.17 2.10 -16.49
C CYS A 83 -29.02 2.87 -15.81
N PRO A 84 -29.30 3.97 -15.10
CA PRO A 84 -28.26 4.73 -14.41
C PRO A 84 -27.63 3.96 -13.25
N THR A 85 -28.39 3.04 -12.63
CA THR A 85 -27.96 2.22 -11.48
C THR A 85 -28.18 0.74 -11.80
N PRO A 86 -27.20 0.06 -12.44
CA PRO A 86 -27.28 -1.37 -12.74
C PRO A 86 -27.52 -2.22 -11.48
N PRO A 87 -28.34 -3.27 -11.56
CA PRO A 87 -28.46 -4.23 -10.47
C PRO A 87 -27.14 -5.01 -10.29
N ILE A 88 -26.82 -5.43 -9.06
CA ILE A 88 -25.58 -6.14 -8.73
C ILE A 88 -25.34 -7.36 -9.62
N ARG A 89 -26.38 -8.14 -9.92
CA ARG A 89 -26.28 -9.29 -10.82
C ARG A 89 -25.83 -8.94 -12.24
N ALA A 90 -26.22 -7.77 -12.76
CA ALA A 90 -25.72 -7.30 -14.05
C ALA A 90 -24.23 -6.93 -13.96
N CYS A 91 -23.78 -6.36 -12.85
CA CYS A 91 -22.36 -6.07 -12.61
C CYS A 91 -21.51 -7.34 -12.49
N GLU A 92 -22.06 -8.41 -11.90
CA GLU A 92 -21.41 -9.74 -11.78
C GLU A 92 -21.14 -10.40 -13.15
N LEU A 93 -21.82 -9.97 -14.22
CA LEU A 93 -21.54 -10.45 -15.58
C LEU A 93 -20.30 -9.80 -16.21
N GLY A 94 -19.76 -8.74 -15.60
CA GLY A 94 -18.61 -7.99 -16.13
C GLY A 94 -17.36 -8.83 -16.40
N PRO A 95 -16.92 -9.75 -15.50
CA PRO A 95 -15.81 -10.66 -15.80
C PRO A 95 -16.05 -11.56 -17.02
N ALA A 96 -17.29 -12.00 -17.25
CA ALA A 96 -17.63 -12.78 -18.42
C ALA A 96 -17.61 -11.94 -19.70
N LEU A 97 -18.04 -10.67 -19.62
CA LEU A 97 -17.93 -9.71 -20.72
C LEU A 97 -16.46 -9.41 -21.04
N ASP A 98 -15.63 -9.17 -20.03
CA ASP A 98 -14.19 -8.93 -20.20
C ASP A 98 -13.47 -10.11 -20.88
N ALA A 99 -13.78 -11.34 -20.47
CA ALA A 99 -13.22 -12.55 -21.09
C ALA A 99 -13.66 -12.76 -22.54
N ARG A 100 -14.88 -12.33 -22.90
CA ARG A 100 -15.40 -12.43 -24.27
C ARG A 100 -14.91 -11.31 -25.18
N PHE A 101 -14.55 -10.16 -24.61
CA PHE A 101 -14.15 -8.96 -25.35
C PHE A 101 -12.84 -8.36 -24.78
N PRO A 102 -11.70 -9.06 -24.97
CA PRO A 102 -10.40 -8.62 -24.45
C PRO A 102 -9.89 -7.38 -25.18
N LEU A 103 -9.08 -6.55 -24.50
CA LEU A 103 -8.52 -5.31 -25.05
C LEU A 103 -7.72 -5.47 -26.35
N THR A 104 -7.15 -6.64 -26.60
CA THR A 104 -6.36 -6.93 -27.81
C THR A 104 -7.22 -7.14 -29.06
N ALA A 105 -8.54 -7.26 -28.94
CA ALA A 105 -9.46 -7.52 -30.04
C ALA A 105 -9.85 -6.26 -30.85
N GLY A 106 -9.13 -5.14 -30.68
CA GLY A 106 -9.55 -3.82 -31.19
C GLY A 106 -10.73 -3.26 -30.40
N MET A 107 -11.16 -2.04 -30.72
CA MET A 107 -12.35 -1.42 -30.10
C MET A 107 -13.62 -2.18 -30.51
N ALA A 108 -13.86 -3.32 -29.86
CA ALA A 108 -15.06 -4.10 -30.03
C ALA A 108 -16.23 -3.32 -29.39
N PRO A 109 -17.39 -3.19 -30.06
CA PRO A 109 -18.57 -2.48 -29.53
C PRO A 109 -19.02 -2.96 -28.13
N ALA A 110 -18.71 -4.21 -27.77
CA ALA A 110 -19.02 -4.76 -26.47
C ALA A 110 -18.07 -4.31 -25.35
N ARG A 111 -16.88 -3.79 -25.66
CA ARG A 111 -15.99 -3.17 -24.67
C ARG A 111 -16.62 -1.90 -24.11
N GLU A 112 -17.38 -1.17 -24.92
CA GLU A 112 -18.16 -0.03 -24.45
C GLU A 112 -19.23 -0.43 -23.44
N LEU A 113 -19.82 -1.64 -23.56
CA LEU A 113 -20.75 -2.15 -22.55
C LEU A 113 -20.05 -2.39 -21.21
N LEU A 114 -18.84 -2.96 -21.24
CA LEU A 114 -18.04 -3.17 -20.03
C LEU A 114 -17.63 -1.84 -19.41
N ASP A 115 -17.18 -0.88 -20.20
CA ASP A 115 -16.82 0.47 -19.72
C ASP A 115 -18.00 1.14 -19.02
N VAL A 116 -19.18 1.19 -19.69
CA VAL A 116 -20.37 1.79 -19.08
C VAL A 116 -20.81 1.05 -17.82
N LEU A 117 -20.66 -0.27 -17.75
CA LEU A 117 -20.88 -1.03 -16.52
C LEU A 117 -19.88 -0.62 -15.43
N CYS A 118 -18.58 -0.51 -15.74
CA CYS A 118 -17.57 -0.06 -14.78
C CYS A 118 -17.83 1.37 -14.28
N GLN A 119 -18.35 2.27 -15.11
CA GLN A 119 -18.66 3.64 -14.68
C GLN A 119 -19.90 3.74 -13.79
N ARG A 120 -20.77 2.73 -13.77
CA ARG A 120 -22.08 2.78 -13.07
C ARG A 120 -22.22 1.79 -11.92
N CYS A 121 -21.51 0.66 -11.97
CA CYS A 121 -21.56 -0.35 -10.94
C CYS A 121 -20.92 0.17 -9.65
N PRO A 122 -21.58 -0.03 -8.48
CA PRO A 122 -21.03 0.41 -7.21
C PRO A 122 -19.77 -0.36 -6.86
N SER A 123 -18.94 0.23 -6.01
CA SER A 123 -17.77 -0.41 -5.42
C SER A 123 -18.10 -1.77 -4.78
N GLY A 124 -17.16 -2.71 -4.85
CA GLY A 124 -17.30 -4.10 -4.40
C GLY A 124 -17.99 -5.02 -5.42
N ALA A 125 -18.93 -4.48 -6.22
CA ALA A 125 -19.53 -5.17 -7.37
C ALA A 125 -18.95 -4.69 -8.71
N ASN A 126 -18.08 -3.68 -8.70
CA ASN A 126 -17.56 -3.06 -9.90
C ASN A 126 -16.62 -4.02 -10.66
N PRO A 127 -16.91 -4.34 -11.94
CA PRO A 127 -16.12 -5.34 -12.66
C PRO A 127 -14.70 -4.90 -13.00
N CYS A 128 -14.47 -3.60 -13.22
CA CYS A 128 -13.13 -3.07 -13.46
C CYS A 128 -12.30 -3.05 -12.17
N GLU A 129 -12.88 -2.64 -11.04
CA GLU A 129 -12.24 -2.77 -9.72
C GLU A 129 -11.80 -4.22 -9.45
N GLN A 130 -12.72 -5.18 -9.60
CA GLN A 130 -12.42 -6.60 -9.38
C GLN A 130 -11.34 -7.12 -10.34
N ALA A 131 -11.28 -6.63 -11.58
CA ALA A 131 -10.21 -6.97 -12.51
C ALA A 131 -8.85 -6.46 -12.04
N VAL A 132 -8.75 -5.19 -11.62
CA VAL A 132 -7.52 -4.61 -11.04
C VAL A 132 -7.09 -5.40 -9.80
N VAL A 133 -8.01 -5.61 -8.86
CA VAL A 133 -7.73 -6.31 -7.60
C VAL A 133 -7.20 -7.73 -7.85
N ARG A 134 -7.84 -8.48 -8.75
CA ARG A 134 -7.38 -9.83 -9.11
C ARG A 134 -6.00 -9.80 -9.75
N ALA A 135 -5.76 -8.87 -10.67
CA ALA A 135 -4.51 -8.81 -11.41
C ALA A 135 -3.33 -8.38 -10.51
N VAL A 136 -3.54 -7.41 -9.63
CA VAL A 136 -2.54 -6.98 -8.63
C VAL A 136 -2.22 -8.10 -7.62
N ARG A 137 -3.23 -8.85 -7.17
CA ARG A 137 -3.00 -10.03 -6.30
C ARG A 137 -2.37 -11.21 -7.02
N ALA A 138 -2.48 -11.30 -8.34
CA ALA A 138 -1.82 -12.32 -9.13
C ALA A 138 -0.34 -11.94 -9.35
N SER A 139 -0.07 -10.65 -9.59
CA SER A 139 1.29 -10.17 -9.81
C SER A 139 2.19 -10.34 -8.58
N SER A 140 1.65 -10.15 -7.38
CA SER A 140 2.35 -10.45 -6.14
C SER A 140 2.69 -11.94 -5.94
N ARG A 141 2.10 -12.83 -6.73
CA ARG A 141 2.33 -14.30 -6.70
C ARG A 141 3.11 -14.82 -7.92
N GLY A 142 3.66 -13.93 -8.76
CA GLY A 142 4.51 -14.30 -9.89
C GLY A 142 3.76 -14.82 -11.14
N ALA A 143 2.45 -14.62 -11.22
CA ALA A 143 1.66 -14.88 -12.42
C ALA A 143 1.09 -13.57 -12.95
N THR A 144 1.48 -13.15 -14.16
CA THR A 144 1.29 -11.76 -14.56
C THR A 144 0.73 -11.61 -15.97
N PRO A 145 -0.49 -11.05 -16.12
CA PRO A 145 -0.84 -10.36 -17.34
C PRO A 145 0.01 -9.07 -17.47
N PRO A 146 0.24 -8.56 -18.69
CA PRO A 146 0.91 -7.28 -18.88
C PRO A 146 0.10 -6.13 -18.22
N PRO A 147 0.77 -5.11 -17.69
CA PRO A 147 0.15 -4.02 -16.90
C PRO A 147 -0.87 -3.17 -17.67
N ALA A 148 -0.86 -3.20 -19.01
CA ALA A 148 -1.77 -2.44 -19.87
C ALA A 148 -3.25 -2.77 -19.61
N LEU A 149 -3.60 -4.03 -19.33
CA LEU A 149 -4.98 -4.43 -19.08
C LEU A 149 -5.49 -3.92 -17.71
N PRO A 150 -4.80 -4.16 -16.59
CA PRO A 150 -5.11 -3.55 -15.31
C PRO A 150 -5.14 -2.02 -15.36
N LEU A 151 -4.25 -1.38 -16.13
CA LEU A 151 -4.25 0.07 -16.31
C LEU A 151 -5.57 0.57 -16.89
N TRP A 152 -6.02 -0.03 -18.00
CA TRP A 152 -7.31 0.35 -18.60
C TRP A 152 -8.45 0.16 -17.60
N HIS A 153 -8.51 -0.96 -16.87
CA HIS A 153 -9.56 -1.16 -15.88
C HIS A 153 -9.54 -0.11 -14.78
N LEU A 154 -8.35 0.26 -14.30
CA LEU A 154 -8.20 1.29 -13.28
C LEU A 154 -8.68 2.67 -13.77
N GLU A 155 -8.38 3.03 -15.01
CA GLU A 155 -8.83 4.29 -15.63
C GLU A 155 -10.34 4.36 -15.84
N HIS A 156 -11.03 3.22 -15.94
CA HIS A 156 -12.47 3.13 -16.20
C HIS A 156 -13.28 2.63 -14.99
N ALA A 157 -12.65 2.47 -13.81
CA ALA A 157 -13.29 1.87 -12.64
C ALA A 157 -14.40 2.74 -12.03
N GLY A 158 -14.45 4.04 -12.34
CA GLY A 158 -15.51 4.94 -11.87
C GLY A 158 -15.72 4.87 -10.35
N PRO A 159 -16.91 4.48 -9.85
CA PRO A 159 -17.15 4.32 -8.40
C PRO A 159 -16.24 3.31 -7.69
N GLY A 160 -15.63 2.36 -8.41
CA GLY A 160 -14.71 1.36 -7.85
C GLY A 160 -13.24 1.78 -7.81
N THR A 161 -12.90 3.00 -8.27
CA THR A 161 -11.51 3.49 -8.33
C THR A 161 -10.82 3.49 -6.97
N ARG A 162 -11.54 3.87 -5.90
CA ARG A 162 -10.97 3.94 -4.55
C ARG A 162 -10.46 2.58 -4.08
N GLU A 163 -11.29 1.55 -4.15
CA GLU A 163 -10.94 0.20 -3.70
C GLU A 163 -9.89 -0.45 -4.60
N ALA A 164 -9.94 -0.20 -5.91
CA ALA A 164 -8.89 -0.63 -6.84
C ALA A 164 -7.53 -0.01 -6.47
N CYS A 165 -7.50 1.29 -6.19
CA CYS A 165 -6.29 1.99 -5.76
C CYS A 165 -5.81 1.57 -4.37
N ALA A 166 -6.71 1.29 -3.44
CA ALA A 166 -6.34 0.76 -2.13
C ALA A 166 -5.57 -0.57 -2.26
N GLU A 167 -5.97 -1.44 -3.19
CA GLU A 167 -5.22 -2.67 -3.46
C GLU A 167 -3.85 -2.40 -4.12
N VAL A 168 -3.76 -1.46 -5.07
CA VAL A 168 -2.47 -1.04 -5.66
C VAL A 168 -1.53 -0.51 -4.57
N VAL A 169 -2.04 0.35 -3.68
CA VAL A 169 -1.28 0.92 -2.57
C VAL A 169 -0.80 -0.20 -1.64
N ARG A 170 -1.71 -1.08 -1.20
CA ARG A 170 -1.40 -2.13 -0.21
C ARG A 170 -0.45 -3.20 -0.75
N ALA A 171 -0.65 -3.66 -1.98
CA ALA A 171 0.10 -4.79 -2.54
C ALA A 171 1.38 -4.38 -3.29
N LEU A 172 1.42 -3.17 -3.86
CA LEU A 172 2.54 -2.71 -4.68
C LEU A 172 3.30 -1.56 -4.04
N LEU A 173 2.62 -0.46 -3.72
CA LEU A 173 3.28 0.80 -3.32
C LEU A 173 3.88 0.74 -1.91
N ALA A 174 3.12 0.24 -0.91
CA ALA A 174 3.58 0.15 0.46
C ALA A 174 4.83 -0.74 0.62
N PRO A 175 4.89 -1.96 0.03
CA PRO A 175 6.12 -2.75 0.11
C PRO A 175 7.29 -2.15 -0.69
N ALA A 176 7.02 -1.37 -1.74
CA ALA A 176 8.06 -0.64 -2.47
C ALA A 176 8.69 0.52 -1.67
N ALA A 177 8.11 0.89 -0.52
CA ALA A 177 8.70 1.83 0.45
C ALA A 177 9.42 1.11 1.61
N LEU A 178 9.53 -0.21 1.57
CA LEU A 178 10.25 -1.01 2.57
C LEU A 178 11.63 -1.41 2.01
N ASP A 179 12.60 -1.54 2.90
CA ASP A 179 13.94 -2.04 2.55
C ASP A 179 13.94 -3.58 2.44
N GLU A 180 13.29 -4.07 1.38
CA GLU A 180 13.28 -5.45 0.91
C GLU A 180 14.28 -5.67 -0.24
N GLU A 181 14.23 -6.84 -0.87
CA GLU A 181 14.99 -7.11 -2.10
C GLU A 181 14.65 -6.08 -3.19
N PRO A 182 15.62 -5.73 -4.07
CA PRO A 182 15.36 -4.82 -5.18
C PRO A 182 14.15 -5.24 -6.00
N LEU A 183 13.31 -4.27 -6.37
CA LEU A 183 12.10 -4.55 -7.14
C LEU A 183 12.44 -5.19 -8.49
N THR A 184 11.72 -6.27 -8.83
CA THR A 184 11.81 -6.87 -10.16
C THR A 184 11.40 -5.85 -11.24
N GLN A 185 11.94 -6.00 -12.46
CA GLN A 185 11.58 -5.13 -13.59
C GLN A 185 10.07 -5.07 -13.83
N GLU A 186 9.42 -6.20 -13.64
CA GLU A 186 7.97 -6.31 -13.75
C GLU A 186 7.25 -5.48 -12.69
N ARG A 187 7.59 -5.65 -11.40
CA ARG A 187 6.95 -4.89 -10.32
C ARG A 187 7.16 -3.37 -10.49
N ARG A 188 8.33 -2.96 -10.98
CA ARG A 188 8.60 -1.56 -11.36
C ARG A 188 7.63 -1.08 -12.43
N SER A 189 7.48 -1.82 -13.53
CA SER A 189 6.55 -1.46 -14.63
C SER A 189 5.09 -1.31 -14.17
N TRP A 190 4.64 -2.15 -13.23
CA TRP A 190 3.30 -2.04 -12.63
C TRP A 190 3.14 -0.77 -11.80
N LEU A 191 4.12 -0.43 -10.96
CA LEU A 191 4.12 0.81 -10.17
C LEU A 191 4.14 2.04 -11.09
N GLU A 192 4.99 2.04 -12.11
CA GLU A 192 5.11 3.14 -13.06
C GLU A 192 3.80 3.42 -13.82
N GLN A 193 3.01 2.38 -14.12
CA GLN A 193 1.77 2.52 -14.87
C GLN A 193 0.56 2.81 -13.98
N LEU A 194 0.39 2.11 -12.86
CA LEU A 194 -0.82 2.22 -12.04
C LEU A 194 -0.78 3.36 -11.02
N THR A 195 0.38 3.62 -10.41
CA THR A 195 0.51 4.65 -9.37
C THR A 195 0.13 6.06 -9.86
N PRO A 196 0.48 6.51 -11.08
CA PRO A 196 0.05 7.80 -11.58
C PRO A 196 -1.47 7.98 -11.61
N VAL A 197 -2.23 6.93 -11.93
CA VAL A 197 -3.70 7.00 -11.93
C VAL A 197 -4.21 7.20 -10.50
N CYS A 198 -3.76 6.37 -9.57
CA CYS A 198 -4.17 6.49 -8.16
C CYS A 198 -3.74 7.81 -7.51
N ALA A 199 -2.58 8.35 -7.88
CA ALA A 199 -2.12 9.65 -7.41
C ALA A 199 -3.01 10.80 -7.93
N ARG A 200 -3.39 10.78 -9.22
CA ARG A 200 -4.31 11.79 -9.80
C ARG A 200 -5.68 11.77 -9.13
N GLU A 201 -6.16 10.58 -8.78
CA GLU A 201 -7.45 10.37 -8.10
C GLU A 201 -7.39 10.64 -6.58
N GLY A 202 -6.23 11.10 -6.06
CA GLY A 202 -6.05 11.41 -4.65
C GLY A 202 -6.06 10.21 -3.71
N GLN A 203 -5.86 8.99 -4.25
CA GLN A 203 -5.90 7.73 -3.50
C GLN A 203 -4.52 7.27 -3.01
N VAL A 204 -3.50 8.11 -3.13
CA VAL A 204 -2.13 7.83 -2.66
C VAL A 204 -1.70 8.92 -1.69
N SER A 205 -1.38 8.55 -0.46
CA SER A 205 -0.89 9.50 0.53
C SER A 205 0.50 10.05 0.14
N SER A 206 0.69 11.35 0.33
CA SER A 206 1.97 12.02 0.01
C SER A 206 3.17 11.45 0.77
N PRO A 207 3.08 11.13 2.09
CA PRO A 207 4.19 10.51 2.83
C PRO A 207 4.63 9.18 2.20
N LEU A 208 3.69 8.32 1.82
CA LEU A 208 4.00 7.03 1.20
C LEU A 208 4.65 7.20 -0.18
N LEU A 209 4.08 8.04 -1.04
CA LEU A 209 4.63 8.27 -2.37
C LEU A 209 6.07 8.81 -2.31
N ARG A 210 6.35 9.75 -1.40
CA ARG A 210 7.69 10.30 -1.19
C ARG A 210 8.64 9.25 -0.62
N ALA A 211 8.18 8.37 0.26
CA ALA A 211 8.98 7.25 0.77
C ALA A 211 9.41 6.29 -0.36
N VAL A 212 8.51 5.93 -1.28
CA VAL A 212 8.85 5.10 -2.46
C VAL A 212 9.85 5.80 -3.37
N VAL A 213 9.67 7.10 -3.62
CA VAL A 213 10.62 7.88 -4.45
C VAL A 213 12.02 7.91 -3.81
N VAL A 214 12.10 8.05 -2.48
CA VAL A 214 13.38 8.06 -1.76
C VAL A 214 14.04 6.69 -1.68
N GLN A 215 13.25 5.60 -1.57
CA GLN A 215 13.79 4.23 -1.67
C GLN A 215 14.57 4.03 -2.99
N GLY A 216 14.12 4.68 -4.07
CA GLY A 216 14.88 4.86 -5.31
C GLY A 216 14.72 3.76 -6.36
N ASP A 217 13.89 2.74 -6.09
CA ASP A 217 13.70 1.61 -6.99
C ASP A 217 12.79 1.93 -8.19
N VAL A 218 12.00 3.02 -8.13
CA VAL A 218 11.08 3.44 -9.20
C VAL A 218 11.24 4.93 -9.56
N PRO A 219 12.31 5.31 -10.30
CA PRO A 219 12.63 6.72 -10.56
C PRO A 219 11.54 7.51 -11.29
N ALA A 220 10.72 6.86 -12.13
CA ALA A 220 9.67 7.54 -12.89
C ALA A 220 8.60 8.20 -11.99
N LEU A 221 8.40 7.68 -10.77
CA LEU A 221 7.45 8.23 -9.81
C LEU A 221 7.93 9.56 -9.18
N ALA A 222 9.19 9.94 -9.35
CA ALA A 222 9.71 11.22 -8.85
C ALA A 222 8.95 12.43 -9.45
N SER A 223 8.41 12.28 -10.66
CA SER A 223 7.57 13.30 -11.30
C SER A 223 6.24 13.53 -10.58
N LEU A 224 5.77 12.62 -9.73
CA LEU A 224 4.49 12.74 -9.03
C LEU A 224 4.61 13.54 -7.72
N VAL A 225 5.82 13.73 -7.18
CA VAL A 225 6.07 14.42 -5.90
C VAL A 225 6.44 15.90 -6.10
N GLN A 226 5.99 16.50 -7.21
CA GLN A 226 6.36 17.79 -7.83
C GLN A 226 6.31 19.06 -6.96
N THR A 227 6.03 18.98 -5.66
CA THR A 227 6.27 20.09 -4.75
C THR A 227 7.78 20.24 -4.53
N ALA A 228 8.34 21.31 -5.09
CA ALA A 228 9.74 21.69 -4.94
C ALA A 228 10.21 21.52 -3.49
N MET A 229 11.43 21.00 -3.31
CA MET A 229 12.10 21.02 -2.02
C MET A 229 11.98 22.43 -1.46
N PRO A 230 11.45 22.61 -0.24
CA PRO A 230 11.28 23.94 0.29
C PRO A 230 12.63 24.67 0.27
N THR A 231 12.69 25.82 -0.37
CA THR A 231 13.90 26.66 -0.47
C THR A 231 14.21 27.39 0.83
N THR A 232 13.35 27.27 1.84
CA THR A 232 13.52 27.87 3.16
C THR A 232 14.64 27.23 3.98
N THR A 233 15.17 28.02 4.90
CA THR A 233 16.33 27.75 5.74
C THR A 233 16.34 26.33 6.30
N THR A 234 17.35 25.55 5.91
CA THR A 234 17.58 24.21 6.45
C THR A 234 18.15 24.33 7.86
N ALA A 235 17.33 24.07 8.88
CA ALA A 235 17.79 23.98 10.25
C ALA A 235 18.36 22.58 10.50
N VAL A 236 19.46 22.49 11.25
CA VAL A 236 19.91 21.21 11.80
C VAL A 236 18.97 20.86 12.95
N LEU A 237 18.32 19.71 12.86
CA LEU A 237 17.40 19.21 13.87
C LEU A 237 18.12 18.22 14.79
N LYS A 238 17.97 18.43 16.10
CA LYS A 238 18.39 17.44 17.11
C LYS A 238 17.22 16.49 17.41
N PRO A 239 17.46 15.18 17.58
CA PRO A 239 16.42 14.24 18.00
C PRO A 239 15.91 14.57 19.41
N ASP A 240 14.63 14.34 19.67
CA ASP A 240 14.02 14.49 20.99
C ASP A 240 14.44 13.36 21.94
N ARG A 241 14.64 12.17 21.37
CA ARG A 241 15.10 10.98 22.09
C ARG A 241 16.01 10.14 21.20
N ILE A 242 16.96 9.45 21.83
CA ILE A 242 17.86 8.52 21.16
C ILE A 242 17.73 7.16 21.83
N VAL A 243 17.58 6.12 21.02
CA VAL A 243 17.54 4.72 21.46
C VAL A 243 18.74 4.00 20.86
N GLY A 244 19.58 3.38 21.69
CA GLY A 244 20.82 2.76 21.24
C GLY A 244 21.73 2.37 22.40
N PRO A 245 23.00 2.04 22.11
CA PRO A 245 23.99 1.76 23.15
C PRO A 245 24.27 3.00 24.03
N GLU A 246 24.92 2.78 25.16
CA GLU A 246 25.34 3.86 26.05
C GLU A 246 26.23 4.89 25.31
N GLY A 247 25.92 6.18 25.48
CA GLY A 247 26.64 7.26 24.81
C GLY A 247 26.21 7.53 23.37
N ALA A 248 25.10 6.97 22.90
CA ALA A 248 24.52 7.16 21.57
C ALA A 248 24.19 8.63 21.24
N GLU A 249 23.93 9.46 22.25
CA GLU A 249 23.68 10.89 22.13
C GLU A 249 24.85 11.66 21.51
N ARG A 250 26.06 11.11 21.59
CA ARG A 250 27.26 11.68 20.96
C ARG A 250 27.19 11.69 19.43
N ALA A 251 26.36 10.84 18.82
CA ALA A 251 26.18 10.83 17.37
C ALA A 251 25.37 12.02 16.82
N PHE A 252 24.89 12.92 17.69
CA PHE A 252 24.08 14.10 17.32
C PHE A 252 24.49 15.36 18.10
N ASP A 253 25.66 15.35 18.74
CA ASP A 253 26.15 16.47 19.55
C ASP A 253 26.90 17.53 18.72
N GLY A 254 27.26 17.21 17.47
CA GLY A 254 28.04 18.06 16.57
C GLY A 254 29.54 18.10 16.87
N GLN A 255 30.05 17.22 17.73
CA GLN A 255 31.46 17.17 18.14
C GLN A 255 32.24 16.12 17.33
N GLU A 256 33.24 16.57 16.57
CA GLU A 256 34.00 15.67 15.70
C GLU A 256 34.91 14.67 16.45
N SER A 257 35.20 14.93 17.73
CA SER A 257 36.07 14.08 18.56
C SER A 257 35.35 12.93 19.24
N THR A 258 34.02 12.92 19.23
CA THR A 258 33.22 11.88 19.87
C THR A 258 32.83 10.82 18.83
N SER A 259 32.68 9.58 19.29
CA SER A 259 32.14 8.51 18.45
C SER A 259 31.48 7.46 19.34
N VAL A 260 30.48 6.79 18.78
CA VAL A 260 29.82 5.65 19.40
C VAL A 260 30.01 4.41 18.52
N THR A 261 30.37 3.29 19.14
CA THR A 261 30.47 2.01 18.44
C THR A 261 29.09 1.37 18.40
N LEU A 262 28.57 1.16 17.21
CA LEU A 262 27.28 0.51 16.98
C LEU A 262 27.48 -0.97 16.63
N PRO A 263 26.90 -1.92 17.38
CA PRO A 263 26.93 -3.33 17.03
C PRO A 263 26.03 -3.61 15.83
N VAL A 264 26.30 -4.70 15.11
CA VAL A 264 25.38 -5.18 14.07
C VAL A 264 24.03 -5.47 14.72
N ALA A 265 22.97 -4.81 14.24
CA ALA A 265 21.64 -4.93 14.79
C ALA A 265 20.75 -5.79 13.91
N GLU A 266 19.97 -6.66 14.55
CA GLU A 266 18.88 -7.38 13.90
C GLU A 266 17.66 -6.47 13.78
N GLN A 267 16.78 -6.76 12.81
CA GLN A 267 15.54 -6.01 12.66
C GLN A 267 14.57 -6.39 13.79
N ALA A 268 14.03 -5.38 14.46
CA ALA A 268 13.06 -5.57 15.52
C ALA A 268 11.62 -5.35 15.01
N PRO A 269 10.59 -5.97 15.64
CA PRO A 269 9.20 -5.79 15.22
C PRO A 269 8.66 -4.37 15.47
N GLY A 270 9.25 -3.60 16.39
CA GLY A 270 8.87 -2.20 16.66
C GLY A 270 9.98 -1.24 16.27
N TRP A 271 9.63 -0.15 15.57
CA TRP A 271 10.62 0.75 14.96
C TRP A 271 11.51 1.46 15.99
N ARG A 272 11.00 1.73 17.21
CA ARG A 272 11.77 2.40 18.27
C ARG A 272 12.99 1.60 18.73
N LYS A 273 12.97 0.29 18.50
CA LYS A 273 14.03 -0.65 18.87
C LYS A 273 14.73 -1.22 17.64
N ASP A 274 14.43 -0.66 16.47
CA ASP A 274 14.92 -1.13 15.19
C ASP A 274 16.22 -0.41 14.84
N GLY A 275 17.18 -1.16 14.31
CA GLY A 275 18.55 -0.68 14.06
C GLY A 275 19.43 -0.64 15.30
N ALA A 276 20.70 -0.30 15.09
CA ALA A 276 21.70 -0.24 16.17
C ALA A 276 21.60 1.06 16.98
N LEU A 277 21.09 2.11 16.33
CA LEU A 277 20.77 3.39 16.92
C LEU A 277 19.55 3.96 16.20
N SER A 278 18.62 4.55 16.94
CA SER A 278 17.44 5.24 16.43
C SER A 278 17.30 6.63 17.05
N ALA A 279 17.34 7.66 16.21
CA ALA A 279 16.98 9.03 16.54
C ALA A 279 15.46 9.19 16.39
N VAL A 280 14.79 9.63 17.44
CA VAL A 280 13.33 9.73 17.53
C VAL A 280 12.88 11.20 17.57
N PHE A 281 11.80 11.52 16.85
CA PHE A 281 11.23 12.86 16.77
C PHE A 281 9.77 12.89 17.27
N GLU A 282 9.50 13.76 18.23
CA GLU A 282 8.18 13.94 18.85
C GLU A 282 7.87 15.45 18.98
N PRO A 283 7.01 16.02 18.10
CA PRO A 283 6.22 15.37 17.05
C PRO A 283 7.06 14.90 15.84
N PRO A 284 6.50 14.03 14.96
CA PRO A 284 7.19 13.62 13.74
C PRO A 284 7.63 14.80 12.87
N VAL A 285 8.79 14.66 12.23
CA VAL A 285 9.34 15.68 11.35
C VAL A 285 8.44 15.83 10.13
N GLN A 286 7.93 17.05 9.92
CA GLN A 286 7.01 17.34 8.83
C GLN A 286 7.68 17.25 7.46
N ALA A 287 8.92 17.72 7.33
CA ALA A 287 9.65 17.71 6.07
C ALA A 287 11.16 17.56 6.31
N LEU A 288 11.68 16.35 6.10
CA LEU A 288 13.10 16.02 6.13
C LEU A 288 13.68 16.14 4.72
N THR A 289 14.68 17.02 4.54
CA THR A 289 15.15 17.43 3.21
C THR A 289 16.55 16.96 2.87
N ALA A 290 17.42 16.81 3.86
CA ALA A 290 18.78 16.32 3.63
C ALA A 290 19.36 15.67 4.89
N LEU A 291 20.31 14.77 4.67
CA LEU A 291 21.05 14.07 5.71
C LEU A 291 22.53 14.10 5.37
N ARG A 292 23.38 14.20 6.39
CA ARG A 292 24.81 13.93 6.26
C ARG A 292 25.22 13.00 7.38
N VAL A 293 26.11 12.07 7.08
CA VAL A 293 26.60 11.08 8.03
C VAL A 293 28.12 11.10 8.03
N ARG A 294 28.70 10.96 9.21
CA ARG A 294 30.12 10.75 9.41
C ARG A 294 30.31 9.50 10.25
N ALA A 295 30.95 8.50 9.67
CA ALA A 295 31.15 7.21 10.31
C ALA A 295 32.48 6.58 9.85
N ARG A 296 32.97 5.59 10.61
CA ARG A 296 34.00 4.64 10.18
C ARG A 296 33.39 3.25 10.06
N GLY A 297 33.34 2.74 8.84
CA GLY A 297 32.70 1.48 8.47
C GLY A 297 31.34 1.69 7.78
N PRO A 298 30.96 0.79 6.84
CA PRO A 298 29.79 0.95 6.01
C PRO A 298 28.50 0.70 6.78
N GLY A 299 27.44 1.41 6.37
CA GLY A 299 26.13 1.26 6.96
C GLY A 299 25.02 1.85 6.10
N VAL A 300 23.81 1.74 6.64
CA VAL A 300 22.58 2.21 6.00
C VAL A 300 21.81 3.07 7.00
N LEU A 301 21.31 4.22 6.53
CA LEU A 301 20.30 4.98 7.23
C LEU A 301 18.93 4.65 6.65
N ARG A 302 17.97 4.42 7.53
CA ARG A 302 16.56 4.25 7.18
C ARG A 302 15.72 5.27 7.94
N ALA A 303 14.70 5.80 7.28
CA ALA A 303 13.70 6.63 7.94
C ALA A 303 12.50 5.76 8.34
N VAL A 304 11.85 6.12 9.44
CA VAL A 304 10.53 5.59 9.82
C VAL A 304 9.53 6.66 9.45
N VAL A 305 8.75 6.41 8.39
CA VAL A 305 7.75 7.35 7.88
C VAL A 305 6.38 6.87 8.33
N ARG A 306 5.70 7.65 9.16
CA ARG A 306 4.31 7.37 9.54
C ARG A 306 3.44 7.50 8.30
N VAL A 307 2.66 6.45 8.02
CA VAL A 307 1.66 6.44 6.96
C VAL A 307 0.28 6.29 7.58
N GLU A 308 -0.69 6.94 6.94
CA GLU A 308 -2.09 6.73 7.26
C GLU A 308 -2.58 5.42 6.64
N GLU A 309 -3.75 4.94 7.09
CA GLU A 309 -4.38 3.71 6.62
C GLU A 309 -3.62 2.42 7.02
N GLU A 310 -4.28 1.26 6.97
CA GLU A 310 -3.73 -0.05 7.37
C GLU A 310 -2.70 -0.60 6.36
N VAL A 311 -1.72 0.22 5.99
CA VAL A 311 -0.70 -0.10 4.97
C VAL A 311 0.71 0.00 5.55
N GLY A 312 1.63 -0.86 5.10
CA GLY A 312 3.00 -0.92 5.61
C GLY A 312 3.15 -1.84 6.82
N LEU A 313 4.15 -1.55 7.66
CA LEU A 313 4.43 -2.28 8.89
C LEU A 313 3.61 -1.68 10.05
N ASN A 314 3.12 -2.53 10.95
CA ASN A 314 2.40 -2.09 12.14
C ASN A 314 3.33 -2.06 13.35
N ASP A 315 3.39 -0.92 14.05
CA ASP A 315 4.13 -0.81 15.30
C ASP A 315 3.25 -1.29 16.47
N PRO A 316 3.61 -2.37 17.18
CA PRO A 316 2.82 -2.87 18.31
C PRO A 316 2.74 -1.88 19.48
N ASP A 317 3.73 -0.99 19.64
CA ASP A 317 3.81 -0.07 20.78
C ASP A 317 2.91 1.15 20.59
N THR A 318 2.93 1.77 19.40
CA THR A 318 2.11 2.96 19.09
C THR A 318 0.78 2.64 18.41
N ARG A 319 0.61 1.41 17.90
CA ARG A 319 -0.50 1.03 17.01
C ARG A 319 -0.63 1.90 15.76
N THR A 320 0.48 2.49 15.32
CA THR A 320 0.55 3.24 14.06
C THR A 320 1.16 2.39 12.96
N ASN A 321 0.89 2.75 11.71
CA ASN A 321 1.51 2.10 10.56
C ASN A 321 2.63 2.99 10.02
N PHE A 322 3.68 2.34 9.54
CA PHE A 322 4.86 3.02 9.03
C PHE A 322 5.46 2.26 7.85
N VAL A 323 6.18 2.99 7.01
CA VAL A 323 7.11 2.43 6.03
C VAL A 323 8.54 2.84 6.39
N ARG A 324 9.51 2.09 5.86
CA ARG A 324 10.90 2.21 6.27
C ARG A 324 11.84 2.32 5.07
N PRO A 325 11.77 3.42 4.31
CA PRO A 325 12.62 3.60 3.14
C PRO A 325 14.08 3.75 3.56
N ARG A 326 14.97 3.21 2.74
CA ARG A 326 16.39 3.47 2.77
C ARG A 326 16.65 4.89 2.29
N VAL A 327 17.23 5.72 3.15
CA VAL A 327 17.52 7.13 2.86
C VAL A 327 18.98 7.37 2.49
N CYS A 328 19.87 6.47 2.93
CA CYS A 328 21.28 6.56 2.58
C CYS A 328 21.97 5.22 2.74
N GLN A 329 22.89 4.91 1.83
CA GLN A 329 23.91 3.89 2.01
C GLN A 329 25.27 4.60 2.00
N PHE A 330 26.05 4.43 3.05
CA PHE A 330 27.33 5.12 3.24
C PHE A 330 28.48 4.12 3.42
N GLN A 331 29.68 4.52 3.03
CA GLN A 331 30.88 3.70 3.12
C GLN A 331 31.59 3.82 4.48
N GLY A 332 31.41 4.96 5.15
CA GLY A 332 32.01 5.26 6.44
C GLY A 332 33.52 5.43 6.33
N THR A 333 33.95 6.42 5.55
CA THR A 333 35.39 6.72 5.34
C THR A 333 36.02 7.55 6.47
N GLY A 334 35.22 7.96 7.46
CA GLY A 334 35.59 8.93 8.50
C GLY A 334 35.38 10.39 8.08
N GLN A 335 35.05 10.64 6.81
CA GLN A 335 34.65 11.95 6.29
C GLN A 335 33.12 12.08 6.24
N TRP A 336 32.64 13.31 6.05
CA TRP A 336 31.22 13.57 5.83
C TRP A 336 30.76 13.02 4.48
N GLU A 337 29.75 12.16 4.50
CA GLU A 337 29.04 11.67 3.34
C GLU A 337 27.66 12.33 3.31
N SER A 338 27.32 12.96 2.18
CA SER A 338 26.03 13.65 2.02
C SER A 338 25.02 12.74 1.33
N CYS A 339 23.84 12.64 1.91
CA CYS A 339 22.73 11.84 1.39
C CYS A 339 21.70 12.80 0.82
N ALA A 340 21.76 13.02 -0.50
CA ALA A 340 20.80 13.87 -1.21
C ALA A 340 19.50 13.09 -1.42
N LEU A 341 18.40 13.61 -0.89
CA LEU A 341 17.09 12.98 -1.06
C LEU A 341 16.44 13.49 -2.36
N PRO A 342 15.92 12.60 -3.21
CA PRO A 342 15.23 13.01 -4.44
C PRO A 342 13.92 13.77 -4.16
N ALA A 343 13.38 13.64 -2.95
CA ALA A 343 12.22 14.37 -2.47
C ALA A 343 12.30 14.52 -0.94
N ALA A 344 11.65 15.56 -0.39
CA ALA A 344 11.50 15.70 1.05
C ALA A 344 10.65 14.53 1.58
N LEU A 345 11.13 13.85 2.63
CA LEU A 345 10.34 12.86 3.34
C LEU A 345 9.41 13.56 4.34
N LEU A 346 8.16 13.14 4.39
CA LEU A 346 7.16 13.70 5.30
C LEU A 346 6.88 12.74 6.46
N ASN A 347 6.40 13.29 7.58
CA ASN A 347 5.97 12.52 8.75
C ASN A 347 7.03 11.52 9.25
N VAL A 348 8.30 11.94 9.31
CA VAL A 348 9.40 11.08 9.77
C VAL A 348 9.40 11.02 11.30
N GLU A 349 9.10 9.86 11.85
CA GLU A 349 9.13 9.61 13.31
C GLU A 349 10.53 9.30 13.82
N ALA A 350 11.36 8.71 12.96
CA ALA A 350 12.69 8.29 13.35
C ALA A 350 13.66 8.15 12.19
N LEU A 351 14.94 8.17 12.53
CA LEU A 351 16.04 7.76 11.68
C LEU A 351 16.87 6.69 12.37
N SER A 352 17.00 5.54 11.73
CA SER A 352 17.66 4.36 12.29
C SER A 352 18.91 4.04 11.49
N VAL A 353 19.99 3.71 12.20
CA VAL A 353 21.30 3.38 11.64
C VAL A 353 21.52 1.87 11.72
N PHE A 354 21.88 1.26 10.59
CA PHE A 354 22.16 -0.17 10.46
C PHE A 354 23.59 -0.41 9.96
N PRO A 355 24.48 -0.98 10.78
CA PRO A 355 25.76 -1.50 10.28
C PRO A 355 25.54 -2.65 9.31
N THR A 356 26.32 -2.73 8.23
CA THR A 356 26.09 -3.75 7.19
C THR A 356 26.64 -5.13 7.54
N LYS A 357 27.94 -5.23 7.91
CA LYS A 357 28.63 -6.53 8.13
C LYS A 357 29.50 -6.59 9.38
N SER A 358 29.84 -5.44 9.95
CA SER A 358 30.70 -5.32 11.12
C SER A 358 30.22 -4.16 11.97
N PRO A 359 30.62 -4.08 13.25
CA PRO A 359 30.41 -2.88 14.04
C PRO A 359 30.91 -1.64 13.30
N LEU A 360 30.16 -0.54 13.38
CA LEU A 360 30.55 0.75 12.80
C LEU A 360 30.79 1.77 13.91
N SER A 361 31.74 2.67 13.72
CA SER A 361 31.94 3.81 14.63
C SER A 361 31.22 5.02 14.06
N LEU A 362 30.08 5.38 14.64
CA LEU A 362 29.31 6.54 14.22
C LEU A 362 29.88 7.76 14.92
N ILE A 363 30.32 8.75 14.14
CA ILE A 363 30.89 10.00 14.65
C ILE A 363 29.78 11.02 14.80
N ASP A 364 29.04 11.30 13.73
CA ASP A 364 27.98 12.32 13.75
C ASP A 364 26.94 12.10 12.63
N VAL A 365 25.72 12.59 12.85
CA VAL A 365 24.60 12.58 11.91
C VAL A 365 23.91 13.94 11.93
N GLU A 366 24.01 14.68 10.82
CA GLU A 366 23.29 15.93 10.62
C GLU A 366 21.96 15.68 9.90
N ILE A 367 20.87 16.11 10.54
CA ILE A 367 19.51 16.02 9.99
C ILE A 367 19.05 17.42 9.63
N ARG A 368 18.66 17.63 8.37
CA ARG A 368 18.20 18.93 7.87
C ARG A 368 16.73 18.87 7.53
N VAL A 369 16.00 19.86 8.04
CA VAL A 369 14.55 19.97 7.90
C VAL A 369 14.17 21.35 7.41
N THR A 370 12.98 21.44 6.81
CA THR A 370 12.31 22.73 6.60
C THR A 370 11.46 23.05 7.82
N ARG A 371 11.52 24.31 8.29
CA ARG A 371 10.62 24.83 9.31
C ARG A 371 9.44 25.56 8.70
#